data_AF-A0A7C2Y2E1-F1
#
_entry.id   AF-A0A7C2Y2E1-F1
#
_cell.length_a   1.000
_cell.length_b   1.000
_cell.length_c   1.000
_cell.angle_alpha   90.00
_cell.angle_beta   90.00
_cell.angle_gamma   90.00
#
_symmetry.space_group_name_H-M   'P 1'
#
loop_
_entity.id
_entity.type
_entity.pdbx_description
1 polymer ?
#
loop_
_entity_poly.entity_id
_entity_poly.type
_entity_poly.pdbx_seq_one_letter_code
_entity_poly.pdbx_strand_id
1 'polypeptide(L)'
;MATVRERARARIPSRPALWGELPLVLVVGAVAIGLAGLVSVRQFAGAASVSEGITRLERQRAELEARNGELEAELSYFSSLSRIEQEARQRLGMVKPTEVVYLQVENATPPEPKLPERYWPQEAPAPPAPSRPWWQRLFSWLPLP
;
A
#
# COMPACT_ATOMS: atom_id res chain seq x y z
N MET A 1 38.93 65.54 51.90
CA MET A 1 37.51 65.94 51.87
C MET A 1 37.08 66.09 50.42
N ALA A 2 35.92 65.53 50.08
CA ALA A 2 35.18 65.64 48.81
C ALA A 2 35.68 64.83 47.59
N THR A 3 35.08 63.64 47.50
CA THR A 3 34.88 62.75 46.35
C THR A 3 34.11 63.41 45.20
N VAL A 4 34.51 63.25 43.93
CA VAL A 4 33.59 63.37 42.78
C VAL A 4 33.86 62.30 41.73
N ARG A 5 33.13 61.20 41.95
CA ARG A 5 32.51 60.23 41.03
C ARG A 5 32.64 60.46 39.52
N GLU A 6 33.23 59.47 38.86
CA GLU A 6 32.82 58.82 37.60
C GLU A 6 31.73 59.49 36.75
N ARG A 7 32.05 59.70 35.47
CA ARG A 7 31.08 59.59 34.38
C ARG A 7 31.65 58.70 33.28
N ALA A 8 31.49 57.39 33.49
CA ALA A 8 31.54 56.43 32.40
C ALA A 8 30.54 56.87 31.32
N ARG A 9 31.04 57.23 30.14
CA ARG A 9 30.20 57.47 28.98
C ARG A 9 29.59 56.12 28.57
N ALA A 10 28.36 55.88 28.99
CA ALA A 10 27.55 54.79 28.47
C ALA A 10 27.44 54.98 26.94
N ARG A 11 28.16 54.14 26.19
CA ARG A 11 27.90 54.00 24.75
C ARG A 11 26.53 53.35 24.64
N ILE A 12 25.58 54.13 24.15
CA ILE A 12 24.23 53.70 23.83
C ILE A 12 24.33 52.49 22.89
N PRO A 13 23.73 51.32 23.21
CA PRO A 13 23.69 50.22 22.26
C PRO A 13 22.85 50.64 21.05
N SER A 14 23.49 50.60 19.88
CA SER A 14 22.86 50.84 18.59
C SER A 14 21.65 49.91 18.42
N ARG A 15 20.46 50.50 18.23
CA ARG A 15 19.24 49.78 17.84
C ARG A 15 19.53 48.98 16.56
N PRO A 16 19.26 47.66 16.50
CA PRO A 16 19.49 46.91 15.28
C PRO A 16 18.57 47.45 14.18
N ALA A 17 19.14 47.60 12.99
CA ALA A 17 18.56 48.19 11.78
C ALA A 17 17.41 47.35 11.18
N LEU A 18 16.40 47.01 11.97
CA LEU A 18 15.28 46.16 11.56
C LEU A 18 14.15 46.92 10.83
N TRP A 19 14.39 48.16 10.39
CA TRP A 19 13.45 48.94 9.58
C TRP A 19 13.86 49.11 8.11
N GLY A 20 15.10 48.73 7.74
CA GLY A 20 15.56 48.69 6.34
C GLY A 20 15.39 47.31 5.68
N GLU A 21 15.22 46.25 6.48
CA GLU A 21 15.16 44.85 6.02
C GLU A 21 13.71 44.36 5.79
N LEU A 22 12.69 45.15 6.19
CA LEU A 22 11.28 44.87 5.90
C LEU A 22 10.98 44.57 4.42
N PRO A 23 11.50 45.34 3.43
CA PRO A 23 11.31 45.00 2.03
C PRO A 23 12.00 43.69 1.65
N LEU A 24 13.18 43.40 2.20
CA LEU A 24 13.92 42.16 1.90
C LEU A 24 13.20 40.93 2.46
N VAL A 25 12.73 41.00 3.70
CA VAL A 25 11.99 39.90 4.35
C VAL A 25 10.67 39.62 3.63
N LEU A 26 9.97 40.67 3.17
CA LEU A 26 8.76 40.51 2.35
C LEU A 26 9.07 39.87 0.99
N VAL A 27 10.16 40.26 0.34
CA VAL A 27 10.60 39.65 -0.94
C VAL A 27 10.97 38.18 -0.74
N VAL A 28 11.76 37.86 0.28
CA VAL A 28 12.15 36.48 0.60
C VAL A 28 10.93 35.64 0.98
N GLY A 29 9.99 36.19 1.75
CA GLY A 29 8.73 35.54 2.09
C GLY A 29 7.86 35.26 0.86
N ALA A 30 7.73 36.24 -0.04
CA ALA A 30 6.99 36.07 -1.29
C ALA A 30 7.63 35.01 -2.21
N VAL A 31 8.96 34.97 -2.28
CA VAL A 31 9.70 33.93 -3.03
C VAL A 31 9.51 32.55 -2.40
N ALA A 32 9.55 32.45 -1.07
CA ALA A 32 9.30 31.19 -0.36
C ALA A 32 7.87 30.68 -0.55
N ILE A 33 6.87 31.56 -0.50
CA ILE A 33 5.46 31.20 -0.77
C ILE A 33 5.27 30.82 -2.23
N GLY A 34 5.91 31.53 -3.17
CA GLY A 34 5.89 31.20 -4.59
C GLY A 34 6.52 29.83 -4.89
N LEU A 35 7.66 29.53 -4.28
CA LEU A 35 8.33 28.23 -4.38
C LEU A 35 7.49 27.11 -3.73
N ALA A 36 6.89 27.36 -2.56
CA ALA A 36 5.99 26.41 -1.90
C ALA A 36 4.73 26.14 -2.75
N GLY A 37 4.18 27.17 -3.40
CA GLY A 37 3.09 27.05 -4.36
C GLY A 37 3.48 26.21 -5.58
N LEU A 38 4.69 26.40 -6.13
CA LEU A 38 5.21 25.60 -7.24
C LEU A 38 5.40 24.11 -6.86
N VAL A 39 5.81 23.83 -5.62
CA VAL A 39 5.92 22.46 -5.10
C VAL A 39 4.54 21.82 -4.92
N SER A 40 3.53 22.58 -4.49
CA SER A 40 2.15 22.09 -4.36
C SER A 40 1.51 21.65 -5.68
N VAL A 41 1.82 22.32 -6.80
CA VAL A 41 1.25 21.95 -8.12
C VAL A 41 1.71 20.56 -8.57
N ARG A 42 2.91 20.12 -8.18
CA ARG A 42 3.41 18.77 -8.53
C ARG A 42 2.71 17.64 -7.78
N GLN A 43 2.12 17.90 -6.61
CA GLN A 43 1.44 16.86 -5.84
C GLN A 43 0.08 16.45 -6.46
N PHE A 44 -0.56 17.34 -7.21
CA PHE A 44 -1.85 17.04 -7.87
C PHE A 44 -1.71 16.24 -9.17
N ALA A 45 -0.57 16.35 -9.87
CA ALA A 45 -0.35 15.63 -11.14
C ALA A 45 -0.20 14.10 -10.95
N GLY A 46 0.15 13.64 -9.74
CA GLY A 46 0.25 12.21 -9.43
C GLY A 46 -1.10 11.51 -9.26
N ALA A 47 -2.17 12.24 -8.95
CA ALA A 47 -3.49 11.65 -8.71
C ALA A 47 -4.19 11.18 -10.01
N ALA A 48 -3.91 11.84 -11.14
CA ALA A 48 -4.53 11.51 -12.42
C ALA A 48 -3.93 10.25 -13.08
N SER A 49 -2.61 10.07 -13.01
CA SER A 49 -1.94 8.88 -13.57
C SER A 49 -2.17 7.61 -12.75
N VAL A 50 -2.45 7.76 -11.45
CA VAL A 50 -2.79 6.63 -10.57
C VAL A 50 -4.19 6.09 -10.89
N SER A 51 -5.13 6.95 -11.29
CA SER A 51 -6.50 6.57 -11.65
C SER A 51 -6.55 5.64 -12.86
N GLU A 52 -5.80 5.95 -13.93
CA GLU A 52 -5.80 5.14 -15.15
C GLU A 52 -5.21 3.74 -14.93
N GLY A 53 -4.17 3.65 -14.08
CA GLY A 53 -3.62 2.39 -13.63
C GLY A 53 -4.65 1.55 -12.85
N ILE A 54 -5.36 2.17 -11.90
CA ILE A 54 -6.39 1.52 -11.11
C ILE A 54 -7.51 0.97 -12.00
N THR A 55 -8.06 1.79 -12.91
CA THR A 55 -9.12 1.35 -13.82
C THR A 55 -8.67 0.19 -14.72
N ARG A 56 -7.42 0.19 -15.20
CA ARG A 56 -6.89 -0.92 -15.99
C ARG A 56 -6.78 -2.20 -15.16
N LEU A 57 -6.30 -2.12 -13.93
CA LEU A 57 -6.17 -3.27 -13.02
C LEU A 57 -7.55 -3.82 -12.61
N GLU A 58 -8.53 -2.95 -12.36
CA GLU A 58 -9.90 -3.34 -12.06
C GLU A 58 -10.55 -4.09 -13.23
N ARG A 59 -10.37 -3.61 -14.47
CA ARG A 59 -10.83 -4.32 -15.67
C ARG A 59 -10.18 -5.70 -15.81
N GLN A 60 -8.88 -5.80 -15.56
CA GLN A 60 -8.16 -7.08 -15.60
C GLN A 60 -8.66 -8.05 -14.52
N ARG A 61 -8.96 -7.56 -13.32
CA ARG A 61 -9.58 -8.38 -12.26
C ARG A 61 -10.95 -8.90 -12.69
N ALA A 62 -11.82 -8.02 -13.17
CA ALA A 62 -13.16 -8.41 -13.60
C ALA A 62 -13.13 -9.46 -14.73
N GLU A 63 -12.20 -9.32 -15.69
CA GLU A 63 -12.00 -10.31 -16.74
C GLU A 63 -11.55 -11.66 -16.19
N LEU A 64 -10.59 -11.68 -15.26
CA LEU A 64 -10.09 -12.92 -14.66
C LEU A 64 -11.16 -13.61 -13.80
N GLU A 65 -11.95 -12.85 -13.05
CA GLU A 65 -13.07 -13.37 -12.25
C GLU A 65 -14.14 -14.01 -13.15
N ALA A 66 -14.48 -13.37 -14.27
CA ALA A 66 -15.41 -13.93 -15.24
C ALA A 66 -14.91 -15.26 -15.84
N ARG A 67 -13.62 -15.33 -16.21
CA ARG A 67 -13.00 -16.57 -16.71
C ARG A 67 -12.99 -17.67 -15.67
N ASN A 68 -12.77 -17.34 -14.40
CA ASN A 68 -12.79 -18.34 -13.34
C ASN A 68 -14.19 -18.93 -13.17
N GLY A 69 -15.24 -18.09 -13.20
CA GLY A 69 -16.62 -18.56 -13.14
C GLY A 69 -17.01 -19.48 -14.31
N GLU A 70 -16.51 -19.19 -15.52
CA GLU A 70 -16.71 -20.06 -16.69
C GLU A 70 -16.05 -21.44 -16.49
N LEU A 71 -14.79 -21.46 -16.04
CA LEU A 71 -14.06 -22.70 -15.76
C LEU A 71 -14.68 -23.51 -14.63
N GLU A 72 -15.19 -22.86 -13.59
CA GLU A 72 -15.90 -23.53 -12.49
C GLU A 72 -17.22 -24.16 -12.96
N ALA A 73 -17.96 -23.48 -13.84
CA ALA A 73 -19.16 -24.03 -14.45
C ALA A 73 -18.84 -25.23 -15.35
N GLU A 74 -17.77 -25.15 -16.13
CA GLU A 74 -17.28 -26.25 -16.96
C GLU A 74 -16.86 -27.44 -16.09
N LEU A 75 -16.08 -27.23 -15.03
CA LEU A 75 -15.69 -28.29 -14.09
C LEU A 75 -16.92 -28.93 -13.44
N SER A 76 -17.91 -28.13 -13.06
CA SER A 76 -19.18 -28.62 -12.51
C SER A 76 -19.95 -29.49 -13.51
N TYR A 77 -19.95 -29.10 -14.79
CA TYR A 77 -20.52 -29.91 -15.86
C TYR A 77 -19.76 -31.25 -16.05
N PHE A 78 -18.43 -31.21 -16.10
CA PHE A 78 -17.59 -32.40 -16.28
C PHE A 78 -17.67 -33.37 -15.10
N SER A 79 -17.74 -32.85 -13.87
CA SER A 79 -17.87 -33.62 -12.62
C SER A 79 -19.30 -34.02 -12.29
N SER A 80 -20.30 -33.52 -13.04
CA SER A 80 -21.69 -33.82 -12.77
C SER A 80 -21.98 -35.33 -12.89
N LEU A 81 -22.60 -35.87 -11.84
CA LEU A 81 -22.99 -37.28 -11.78
C LEU A 81 -23.91 -37.67 -12.94
N SER A 82 -24.75 -36.73 -13.40
CA SER A 82 -25.69 -36.94 -14.51
C SER A 82 -24.98 -37.28 -15.82
N ARG A 83 -23.87 -36.61 -16.15
CA ARG A 83 -23.08 -36.93 -17.34
C ARG A 83 -22.46 -38.31 -17.21
N ILE A 84 -21.85 -38.61 -16.06
CA ILE A 84 -21.22 -39.92 -15.81
C ILE A 84 -22.26 -41.04 -15.94
N GLU A 85 -23.45 -40.86 -15.36
CA GLU A 85 -24.55 -41.82 -15.47
C GLU A 85 -25.05 -41.98 -16.92
N GLN A 86 -25.12 -40.87 -17.67
CA GLN A 86 -25.53 -40.89 -19.07
C GLN A 86 -24.52 -41.64 -19.94
N GLU A 87 -23.22 -41.37 -19.80
CA GLU A 87 -22.18 -42.11 -20.51
C GLU A 87 -22.13 -43.58 -20.10
N ALA A 88 -22.26 -43.88 -18.80
CA ALA A 88 -22.29 -45.25 -18.29
C ALA A 88 -23.49 -46.04 -18.85
N ARG A 89 -24.67 -45.44 -18.91
CA ARG A 89 -25.87 -46.09 -19.46
C ARG A 89 -25.80 -46.24 -20.98
N GLN A 90 -25.39 -45.19 -21.70
CA GLN A 90 -25.42 -45.17 -23.16
C GLN A 90 -24.25 -45.93 -23.80
N ARG A 91 -23.02 -45.77 -23.29
CA ARG A 91 -21.82 -46.38 -23.89
C ARG A 91 -21.46 -47.71 -23.26
N LEU A 92 -21.65 -47.85 -21.94
CA LEU A 92 -21.25 -49.04 -21.20
C LEU A 92 -22.43 -49.96 -20.88
N GLY A 93 -23.66 -49.58 -21.23
CA GLY A 93 -24.86 -50.38 -20.96
C GLY A 93 -25.16 -50.58 -19.47
N MET A 94 -24.58 -49.75 -18.60
CA MET A 94 -24.70 -49.91 -17.16
C MET A 94 -26.11 -49.60 -16.67
N VAL A 95 -26.56 -50.38 -15.69
CA VAL A 95 -27.87 -50.25 -15.04
C VAL A 95 -27.71 -49.96 -13.55
N LYS A 96 -28.76 -49.43 -12.93
CA LYS A 96 -28.72 -49.04 -11.53
C LYS A 96 -28.56 -50.32 -10.66
N PRO A 97 -27.58 -50.38 -9.76
CA PRO A 97 -27.35 -51.56 -8.94
C PRO A 97 -28.49 -51.76 -7.93
N THR A 98 -28.87 -53.01 -7.70
CA THR A 98 -29.91 -53.40 -6.73
C THR A 98 -29.35 -53.58 -5.32
N GLU A 99 -28.07 -53.94 -5.22
CA GLU A 99 -27.35 -54.16 -3.97
C GLU A 99 -25.98 -53.48 -4.06
N VAL A 100 -25.56 -52.83 -2.98
CA VAL A 100 -24.30 -52.06 -2.92
C VAL A 100 -23.43 -52.62 -1.81
N VAL A 101 -22.26 -53.12 -2.17
CA VAL A 101 -21.25 -53.61 -1.22
C VAL A 101 -20.14 -52.57 -1.10
N TYR A 102 -19.87 -52.12 0.12
CA TYR A 102 -18.81 -51.16 0.40
C TYR A 102 -17.52 -51.89 0.74
N LEU A 103 -16.45 -51.57 0.01
CA LEU A 103 -15.10 -52.02 0.32
C LEU A 103 -14.32 -50.82 0.87
N GLN A 104 -13.71 -50.98 2.04
CA GLN A 104 -12.75 -50.01 2.54
C GLN A 104 -11.48 -50.15 1.72
N VAL A 105 -11.27 -49.21 0.81
CA VAL A 105 -10.03 -49.09 0.06
C VAL A 105 -9.16 -48.09 0.80
N GLU A 106 -7.96 -48.51 1.22
CA GLU A 106 -6.90 -47.59 1.65
C GLU A 106 -6.41 -46.81 0.43
N ASN A 107 -7.23 -45.86 -0.01
CA ASN A 107 -6.83 -44.92 -1.04
C ASN A 107 -5.97 -43.85 -0.37
N ALA A 108 -4.78 -43.62 -0.94
CA ALA A 108 -4.07 -42.38 -0.69
C ALA A 108 -5.06 -41.23 -0.99
N THR A 109 -5.24 -40.34 -0.01
CA THR A 109 -6.05 -39.13 -0.14
C THR A 109 -5.81 -38.53 -1.53
N PRO A 110 -6.88 -38.23 -2.32
CA PRO A 110 -6.71 -37.57 -3.60
C PRO A 110 -5.74 -36.40 -3.40
N PRO A 111 -4.71 -36.24 -4.25
CA PRO A 111 -3.72 -35.21 -4.04
C PRO A 111 -4.45 -33.89 -3.85
N GLU A 112 -4.29 -33.27 -2.68
CA GLU A 112 -4.90 -31.98 -2.39
C GLU A 112 -4.59 -31.06 -3.57
N PRO A 113 -5.57 -30.27 -4.06
CA PRO A 113 -5.33 -29.31 -5.12
C PRO A 113 -4.12 -28.47 -4.74
N LYS A 114 -2.98 -28.72 -5.41
CA LYS A 114 -1.73 -28.02 -5.10
C LYS A 114 -1.93 -26.57 -5.52
N LEU A 115 -2.21 -25.71 -4.55
CA LEU A 115 -2.18 -24.27 -4.74
C LEU A 115 -0.76 -23.93 -5.23
N PRO A 116 -0.63 -23.16 -6.33
CA PRO A 116 0.67 -22.66 -6.74
C PRO A 116 1.32 -21.94 -5.55
N GLU A 117 2.64 -22.05 -5.37
CA GLU A 117 3.38 -21.49 -4.22
C GLU A 117 3.10 -20.00 -3.97
N ARG A 118 2.70 -19.27 -5.01
CA ARG A 118 2.25 -17.87 -4.94
C ARG A 118 1.02 -17.65 -4.04
N TYR A 119 0.15 -18.64 -3.92
CA TYR A 119 -1.08 -18.58 -3.12
C TYR A 119 -0.93 -19.29 -1.77
N TRP A 120 0.25 -19.82 -1.46
CA TRP A 120 0.54 -20.28 -0.11
C TRP A 120 0.48 -19.06 0.83
N PRO A 121 -0.13 -19.15 2.03
CA PRO A 121 -0.09 -18.08 3.01
C PRO A 121 1.37 -17.76 3.34
N GLN A 122 1.92 -16.74 2.69
CA GLN A 122 3.20 -16.19 3.04
C GLN A 122 2.99 -15.48 4.37
N GLU A 123 3.82 -15.83 5.36
CA GLU A 123 3.96 -15.06 6.59
C GLU A 123 4.05 -13.58 6.19
N ALA A 124 3.01 -12.80 6.51
CA ALA A 124 2.97 -11.40 6.10
C ALA A 124 4.27 -10.74 6.60
N PRO A 125 4.99 -9.97 5.74
CA PRO A 125 6.22 -9.33 6.16
C PRO A 125 5.92 -8.56 7.44
N ALA A 126 6.72 -8.81 8.49
CA ALA A 126 6.57 -8.14 9.78
C ALA A 126 6.42 -6.63 9.52
N PRO A 127 5.42 -5.96 10.13
CA PRO A 127 5.16 -4.55 9.86
C PRO A 127 6.47 -3.77 9.99
N PRO A 128 6.79 -2.90 9.02
CA PRO A 128 8.06 -2.17 9.05
C PRO A 128 8.17 -1.48 10.40
N ALA A 129 9.33 -1.65 11.06
CA ALA A 129 9.59 -0.98 12.32
C ALA A 129 9.26 0.51 12.19
N PRO A 130 8.58 1.13 13.17
CA PRO A 130 8.13 2.52 13.06
C PRO A 130 9.32 3.40 12.68
N SER A 131 9.25 4.03 11.50
CA SER A 131 10.31 4.88 11.00
C SER A 131 10.48 6.06 11.96
N ARG A 132 11.69 6.24 12.51
CA ARG A 132 11.98 7.40 13.35
C ARG A 132 11.67 8.68 12.55
N PRO A 133 10.80 9.56 13.08
CA PRO A 133 10.46 10.78 12.36
C PRO A 133 11.69 11.68 12.20
N TRP A 134 11.75 12.40 11.09
CA TRP A 134 12.94 13.18 10.69
C TRP A 134 13.40 14.20 11.75
N TRP A 135 12.48 14.72 12.57
CA TRP A 135 12.82 15.64 13.65
C TRP A 135 13.66 14.96 14.75
N GLN A 136 13.45 13.67 15.03
CA GLN A 136 14.31 12.92 15.96
C GLN A 136 15.74 12.79 15.43
N ARG A 137 15.92 12.70 14.11
CA ARG A 137 17.25 12.70 13.48
C ARG A 137 17.94 14.07 13.58
N LEU A 138 17.16 15.15 13.63
CA LEU A 138 17.70 16.50 13.80
C LEU A 138 18.16 16.74 15.25
N PHE A 139 17.36 16.32 16.24
CA PHE A 139 17.72 16.48 17.64
C PHE A 139 18.84 15.54 18.10
N SER A 140 19.09 14.42 17.42
CA SER A 140 20.22 13.55 17.78
C SER A 140 21.59 14.19 17.59
N TRP A 141 21.70 15.26 16.82
CA TRP A 141 22.94 16.02 16.64
C TRP A 141 23.08 17.18 17.63
N LEU A 142 22.02 17.52 18.38
CA LEU A 142 22.04 18.65 19.29
C LEU A 142 22.40 18.20 20.72
N PRO A 143 23.56 18.59 21.28
CA PRO A 143 23.85 18.39 22.69
C PRO A 143 23.00 19.40 23.49
N LEU A 144 21.85 18.96 23.99
CA LEU A 144 21.12 19.71 25.01
C LEU A 144 21.80 19.45 26.38
N PRO A 145 22.01 20.49 27.22
CA PRO A 145 22.51 20.34 28.59
C PRO A 145 21.49 19.67 29.52
#